data_AF-A0A3E3E4U7-F1
#
_entry.id   AF-A0A3E3E4U7-F1
#
_cell.length_a   1.000
_cell.length_b   1.000
_cell.length_c   1.000
_cell.angle_alpha   90.00
_cell.angle_beta   90.00
_cell.angle_gamma   90.00
#
_symmetry.space_group_name_H-M   'P 1'
#
loop_
_entity.id
_entity.type
_entity.pdbx_description
1 polymer ?
#
loop_
_entity_poly.entity_id
_entity_poly.type
_entity_poly.pdbx_seq_one_letter_code
_entity_poly.pdbx_strand_id
1 'polypeptide(L)'
;MIFLSRKGTPTKPLYANKDSKLAIVRKNCGLSQQKLSDLSGVSMSMIGHIEQKIKPVESLSFARFCKLLNALSCKPIDLVEDETTLKIVEENF
;
A
#
# COMPACT_ATOMS: atom_id res chain seq x y z
N MET A 1 3.18 39.09 -2.04
CA MET A 1 2.75 37.80 -1.46
C MET A 1 3.87 36.80 -1.65
N ILE A 2 4.47 36.30 -0.57
CA ILE A 2 5.62 35.39 -0.64
C ILE A 2 5.08 33.96 -0.81
N PHE A 3 5.42 33.32 -1.93
CA PHE A 3 5.21 31.89 -2.13
C PHE A 3 6.11 31.11 -1.16
N LEU A 4 5.54 30.56 -0.09
CA LEU A 4 6.23 29.50 0.67
C LEU A 4 6.12 28.20 -0.12
N SER A 5 7.14 27.93 -0.94
CA SER A 5 7.41 26.59 -1.43
C SER A 5 7.68 25.69 -0.22
N ARG A 6 6.71 24.84 0.13
CA ARG A 6 6.90 23.80 1.14
C ARG A 6 7.94 22.82 0.58
N LYS A 7 9.20 22.99 0.96
CA LYS A 7 10.23 21.97 0.74
C LYS A 7 9.81 20.74 1.53
N GLY A 8 9.19 19.78 0.85
CA GLY A 8 9.01 18.44 1.39
C GLY A 8 10.38 17.93 1.82
N THR A 9 10.51 17.50 3.07
CA THR A 9 11.73 16.85 3.52
C THR A 9 11.95 15.62 2.64
N PRO A 10 13.17 15.39 2.10
CA PRO A 10 13.46 14.13 1.44
C PRO A 10 13.36 13.04 2.49
N THR A 11 12.20 12.37 2.54
CA THR A 11 12.02 11.18 3.36
C THR A 11 13.00 10.14 2.81
N LYS A 12 14.01 9.80 3.61
CA LYS A 12 14.87 8.63 3.42
C LYS A 12 13.98 7.49 2.90
N PRO A 13 14.32 6.79 1.80
CA PRO A 13 13.48 5.72 1.31
C PRO A 13 13.26 4.75 2.45
N LEU A 14 12.02 4.66 2.91
CA LEU A 14 11.60 3.63 3.85
C LEU A 14 11.76 2.34 3.06
N TYR A 15 12.90 1.66 3.25
CA TYR A 15 13.19 0.44 2.51
C TYR A 15 12.06 -0.54 2.82
N ALA A 16 11.30 -0.87 1.78
CA ALA A 16 10.26 -1.88 1.85
C ALA A 16 10.90 -3.21 2.27
N ASN A 17 10.21 -3.96 3.14
CA ASN A 17 10.59 -5.33 3.42
C ASN A 17 10.54 -6.12 2.11
N LYS A 18 11.57 -6.92 1.83
CA LYS A 18 11.65 -7.72 0.60
C LYS A 18 10.53 -8.77 0.52
N ASP A 19 10.01 -9.18 1.67
CA ASP A 19 8.96 -10.19 1.81
C ASP A 19 7.56 -9.57 2.00
N SER A 20 7.40 -8.27 1.75
CA SER A 20 6.08 -7.64 1.77
C SER A 20 5.34 -7.93 0.47
N LYS A 21 4.17 -8.58 0.57
CA LYS A 21 3.30 -8.82 -0.58
C LYS A 21 2.95 -7.52 -1.31
N LEU A 22 2.58 -6.47 -0.57
CA LEU A 22 2.29 -5.14 -1.14
C LEU A 22 3.48 -4.57 -1.91
N ALA A 23 4.69 -4.64 -1.36
CA ALA A 23 5.88 -4.12 -2.03
C ALA A 23 6.20 -4.87 -3.32
N ILE A 24 6.02 -6.20 -3.32
CA ILE A 24 6.23 -7.06 -4.49
C ILE A 24 5.22 -6.68 -5.59
N VAL A 25 3.92 -6.71 -5.28
CA VAL A 25 2.87 -6.39 -6.26
C VAL A 25 3.05 -4.97 -6.80
N ARG A 26 3.26 -3.96 -5.95
CA ARG A 26 3.47 -2.57 -6.38
C ARG A 26 4.64 -2.44 -7.37
N LYS A 27 5.78 -3.08 -7.07
CA LYS A 27 6.96 -3.03 -7.93
C LYS A 27 6.72 -3.75 -9.25
N ASN A 28 5.99 -4.86 -9.24
CA ASN A 28 5.59 -5.55 -10.47
C ASN A 28 4.68 -4.69 -11.35
N CYS A 29 3.86 -3.82 -10.74
CA CYS A 29 3.09 -2.78 -11.46
C CYS A 29 3.93 -1.57 -11.90
N GLY A 30 5.24 -1.51 -11.59
CA GLY A 30 6.12 -0.39 -11.95
C GLY A 30 5.84 0.91 -11.18
N LEU A 31 5.16 0.85 -10.04
CA LEU A 31 4.73 2.04 -9.30
C LEU A 31 5.73 2.40 -8.18
N SER A 32 5.98 3.68 -7.96
CA SER A 32 6.60 4.17 -6.71
C SER A 32 5.57 4.20 -5.56
N GLN A 33 6.02 4.28 -4.31
CA GLN A 33 5.10 4.45 -3.16
C GLN A 33 4.25 5.72 -3.30
N GLN A 34 4.87 6.83 -3.76
CA GLN A 34 4.14 8.07 -4.02
C GLN A 34 3.09 7.89 -5.12
N LYS A 35 3.44 7.22 -6.23
CA LYS A 35 2.49 7.01 -7.32
C LYS A 35 1.31 6.13 -6.91
N LEU A 36 1.55 5.08 -6.13
CA LEU A 36 0.47 4.27 -5.56
C LEU A 36 -0.38 5.08 -4.57
N SER A 37 0.23 5.98 -3.80
CA SER A 37 -0.49 6.89 -2.92
C SER A 37 -1.47 7.76 -3.69
N ASP A 38 -1.01 8.37 -4.78
CA ASP A 38 -1.83 9.23 -5.62
C ASP A 38 -3.01 8.48 -6.26
N LEU A 39 -2.81 7.21 -6.66
CA LEU A 39 -3.83 6.39 -7.31
C LEU A 39 -4.86 5.80 -6.33
N SER A 40 -4.41 5.32 -5.17
CA SER A 40 -5.27 4.63 -4.19
C SER A 40 -5.92 5.56 -3.18
N GLY A 41 -5.36 6.77 -2.98
CA GLY A 41 -5.75 7.66 -1.88
C GLY A 41 -5.30 7.17 -0.49
N VAL A 42 -4.48 6.11 -0.42
CA VAL A 42 -3.77 5.70 0.80
C VAL A 42 -2.52 6.57 0.92
N SER A 43 -2.21 7.11 2.10
CA SER A 43 -1.03 7.97 2.24
C SER A 43 0.27 7.19 1.99
N MET A 44 1.29 7.86 1.43
CA MET A 44 2.61 7.27 1.20
C MET A 44 3.21 6.69 2.48
N SER A 45 3.02 7.35 3.63
CA SER A 45 3.46 6.84 4.94
C SER A 45 2.77 5.53 5.33
N MET A 46 1.46 5.40 5.09
CA MET A 46 0.73 4.17 5.38
C MET A 46 1.18 3.02 4.46
N ILE A 47 1.38 3.30 3.17
CA ILE A 47 2.00 2.35 2.23
C ILE A 47 3.36 1.89 2.77
N GLY A 48 4.21 2.82 3.19
CA GLY A 48 5.50 2.51 3.80
C GLY A 48 5.39 1.63 5.05
N HIS A 49 4.46 1.92 5.95
CA HIS A 49 4.23 1.11 7.15
C HIS A 49 3.76 -0.31 6.83
N ILE A 50 2.88 -0.47 5.83
CA ILE A 50 2.43 -1.79 5.37
C ILE A 50 3.59 -2.55 4.73
N GLU A 51 4.37 -1.87 3.87
CA GLU A 51 5.53 -2.49 3.22
C GLU A 51 6.66 -2.85 4.19
N GLN A 52 6.72 -2.22 5.36
CA GLN A 52 7.66 -2.54 6.43
C GLN A 52 7.09 -3.55 7.43
N LYS A 53 5.86 -4.05 7.23
CA LYS A 53 5.14 -4.92 8.16
C LYS A 53 4.93 -4.31 9.56
N ILE A 54 4.97 -2.98 9.67
CA ILE A 54 4.60 -2.24 10.89
C ILE A 54 3.08 -2.27 11.08
N LYS A 55 2.33 -2.26 9.96
CA LYS A 55 0.88 -2.36 9.94
C LYS A 55 0.42 -3.43 8.93
N PRO A 56 -0.62 -4.19 9.25
CA PRO A 56 -1.28 -5.08 8.29
C PRO A 56 -2.04 -4.27 7.23
N VAL A 57 -2.28 -4.82 6.04
CA VAL A 57 -3.07 -4.14 4.99
C VAL A 57 -4.53 -3.97 5.41
N GLU A 58 -4.99 -4.88 6.28
CA GLU A 58 -6.27 -4.95 6.96
C GLU A 58 -6.51 -3.76 7.90
N SER A 59 -5.46 -2.98 8.23
CA SER A 59 -5.60 -1.72 8.97
C SER A 59 -6.25 -0.59 8.15
N LEU A 60 -6.38 -0.77 6.83
CA LEU A 60 -7.10 0.14 5.96
C LEU A 60 -8.62 -0.05 6.11
N SER A 61 -9.40 1.02 5.94
CA SER A 61 -10.84 0.85 5.74
C SER A 61 -11.11 0.08 4.45
N PHE A 62 -12.20 -0.69 4.42
CA PHE A 62 -12.56 -1.50 3.25
C PHE A 62 -12.59 -0.67 1.95
N ALA A 63 -13.16 0.53 1.98
CA ALA A 63 -13.17 1.43 0.82
C ALA A 63 -11.77 1.82 0.32
N ARG A 64 -10.80 2.03 1.21
CA ARG A 64 -9.41 2.30 0.84
C ARG A 64 -8.71 1.04 0.33
N PHE A 65 -9.01 -0.11 0.94
CA PHE A 65 -8.50 -1.39 0.49
C PHE A 65 -8.95 -1.70 -0.95
N CYS A 66 -10.23 -1.53 -1.28
CA CYS A 66 -10.72 -1.69 -2.66
C CYS A 66 -10.03 -0.74 -3.65
N LYS A 67 -9.81 0.52 -3.28
CA LYS A 67 -9.07 1.47 -4.12
C LYS A 67 -7.60 1.07 -4.33
N LEU A 68 -6.97 0.51 -3.30
CA LEU A 68 -5.62 -0.03 -3.37
C LEU A 68 -5.55 -1.21 -4.35
N LEU A 69 -6.48 -2.16 -4.24
CA LEU A 69 -6.59 -3.31 -5.16
C LEU A 69 -6.79 -2.86 -6.61
N ASN A 70 -7.69 -1.91 -6.84
CA ASN A 70 -7.93 -1.35 -8.18
C ASN A 70 -6.69 -0.65 -8.74
N ALA A 71 -5.93 0.09 -7.92
CA ALA A 71 -4.70 0.76 -8.35
C ALA A 71 -3.57 -0.22 -8.70
N LEU A 72 -3.58 -1.41 -8.09
CA LEU A 72 -2.61 -2.47 -8.32
C LEU A 72 -3.09 -3.53 -9.32
N SER A 73 -4.34 -3.43 -9.79
CA SER A 73 -5.00 -4.44 -10.61
C SER A 73 -4.83 -5.86 -10.06
N CYS A 74 -4.96 -6.02 -8.73
CA CYS A 74 -4.77 -7.30 -8.03
C CYS A 74 -5.99 -7.71 -7.22
N LYS A 75 -6.02 -8.97 -6.78
CA LYS A 75 -7.07 -9.53 -5.93
C LYS A 75 -6.71 -9.40 -4.45
N PRO A 76 -7.69 -9.49 -3.52
CA PRO A 76 -7.40 -9.41 -2.09
C PRO A 76 -6.37 -10.45 -1.61
N ILE A 77 -6.42 -11.68 -2.14
CA ILE A 77 -5.50 -12.78 -1.79
C ILE A 77 -4.01 -12.45 -2.07
N ASP A 78 -3.78 -11.56 -3.02
CA ASP A 78 -2.43 -11.12 -3.40
C ASP A 78 -1.80 -10.22 -2.34
N LEU A 79 -2.60 -9.63 -1.43
CA LEU A 79 -2.13 -8.66 -0.43
C LEU A 79 -2.33 -9.09 1.03
N VAL A 80 -3.40 -9.83 1.33
CA VAL A 80 -3.72 -10.27 2.70
C VAL A 80 -2.64 -11.24 3.18
N GLU A 81 -2.16 -11.03 4.41
CA GLU A 81 -1.15 -11.90 5.05
C GLU A 81 -1.71 -12.67 6.25
N ASP A 82 -2.80 -12.21 6.86
CA ASP A 82 -3.43 -12.89 7.98
C ASP A 82 -4.16 -14.18 7.57
N GLU A 83 -3.83 -15.30 8.21
CA GLU A 83 -4.38 -16.62 7.86
C GLU A 83 -5.90 -16.72 8.02
N THR A 84 -6.47 -16.07 9.04
CA THR A 84 -7.90 -16.12 9.27
C THR A 84 -8.67 -15.35 8.19
N THR A 85 -8.13 -14.20 7.81
CA THR A 85 -8.67 -13.34 6.75
C THR A 85 -8.49 -13.98 5.37
N LEU A 86 -7.36 -14.66 5.13
CA LEU A 86 -7.10 -15.38 3.87
C LEU A 86 -8.18 -16.42 3.58
N LYS A 87 -8.58 -17.22 4.58
CA LYS A 87 -9.64 -18.23 4.40
C LYS A 87 -10.97 -17.59 3.97
N ILE A 88 -11.34 -16.48 4.62
CA ILE A 88 -12.56 -15.74 4.28
C ILE A 88 -12.48 -15.20 2.85
N VAL A 89 -11.34 -14.64 2.46
CA VAL A 89 -11.12 -14.12 1.11
C VAL A 89 -11.23 -15.23 0.07
N GLU A 90 -10.59 -16.38 0.31
CA GLU A 90 -10.61 -17.55 -0.59
C GLU A 90 -12.02 -18.12 -0.78
N GLU A 91 -12.87 -18.06 0.25
CA GLU A 91 -14.24 -18.56 0.19
C GLU A 91 -15.21 -17.61 -0.53
N ASN A 92 -14.89 -16.31 -0.63
CA ASN A 92 -15.84 -15.28 -1.05
C ASN A 92 -15.45 -14.49 -2.32
N PHE A 93 -14.21 -14.60 -2.80
CA PHE A 93 -13.67 -13.81 -3.93
C PHE A 93 -12.78 -14.63 -4.87
#